data_AF-A0A946NRA4-F1
#
_entry.id   AF-A0A946NRA4-F1
#
_cell.length_a   1.000
_cell.length_b   1.000
_cell.length_c   1.000
_cell.angle_alpha   90.00
_cell.angle_beta   90.00
_cell.angle_gamma   90.00
#
_symmetry.space_group_name_H-M   'P 1'
#
loop_
_entity.id
_entity.type
_entity.pdbx_description
1 polymer ?
#
loop_
_entity_poly.entity_id
_entity_poly.type
_entity_poly.pdbx_seq_one_letter_code
_entity_poly.pdbx_strand_id
1 'polypeptide(L)' 'MLADHSTEVAYVYNLLDEESGISGRGTYIIDPDGIIRSIEVT' A
#
# COMPACT_ATOMS: atom_id res chain seq x y z
N MET A 1 13.94 1.37 3.06
CA MET A 1 13.09 2.32 2.29
C MET A 1 12.99 1.76 0.88
N LEU A 2 11.79 1.49 0.39
CA LEU A 2 11.53 1.00 -0.97
C LEU A 2 11.05 2.19 -1.81
N ALA A 3 11.44 2.26 -3.08
CA ALA A 3 10.92 3.24 -4.02
C ALA A 3 9.88 2.58 -4.93
N ASP A 4 8.67 3.13 -4.96
CA ASP A 4 7.57 2.69 -5.83
C ASP A 4 7.38 3.69 -6.98
N HIS A 5 8.30 3.68 -7.94
CA HIS A 5 8.29 4.65 -9.05
C HIS A 5 7.15 4.41 -10.05
N SER A 6 6.66 3.17 -10.15
CA SER A 6 5.55 2.82 -11.04
C SER A 6 4.18 2.96 -10.39
N THR A 7 4.12 3.28 -9.09
CA THR A 7 2.89 3.34 -8.26
C THR A 7 2.13 2.01 -8.17
N GLU A 8 2.71 0.92 -8.68
CA GLU A 8 2.06 -0.39 -8.74
C GLU A 8 1.81 -0.96 -7.35
N VAL A 9 2.73 -0.73 -6.41
CA VAL A 9 2.54 -1.22 -5.03
C VAL A 9 1.41 -0.44 -4.37
N ALA A 10 1.41 0.88 -4.46
CA ALA A 10 0.31 1.69 -3.93
C ALA A 10 -1.05 1.31 -4.56
N TYR A 11 -1.07 1.03 -5.86
CA TYR A 11 -2.28 0.62 -6.58
C TYR A 11 -2.82 -0.75 -6.13
N VAL A 12 -1.95 -1.77 -6.06
CA VAL A 12 -2.35 -3.13 -5.68
C VAL A 12 -2.88 -3.19 -4.24
N TYR A 13 -2.34 -2.35 -3.35
CA TYR A 13 -2.83 -2.22 -1.98
C TYR A 13 -4.01 -1.24 -1.85
N ASN A 14 -4.60 -0.79 -2.97
CA ASN A 14 -5.74 0.11 -3.00
C ASN A 14 -5.52 1.38 -2.15
N LEU A 15 -4.30 1.90 -2.19
CA LEU A 15 -3.82 3.04 -1.41
C LEU A 15 -3.36 4.19 -2.31
N LEU A 16 -3.29 3.98 -3.63
CA LEU A 16 -2.96 5.02 -4.60
C LEU A 16 -4.16 5.96 -4.77
N ASP A 17 -3.92 7.26 -4.57
CA ASP A 17 -4.79 8.29 -5.10
C ASP A 17 -4.42 8.54 -6.58
N GLU A 18 -5.31 8.15 -7.50
CA GLU A 18 -5.08 8.26 -8.94
C GLU A 18 -5.07 9.70 -9.45
N GLU A 19 -5.66 10.65 -8.72
CA GLU A 19 -5.67 12.07 -9.12
C GLU A 19 -4.34 12.75 -8.77
N SER A 20 -3.85 12.52 -7.54
CA SER A 20 -2.59 13.13 -7.09
C SER A 20 -1.34 12.29 -7.43
N GLY A 21 -1.50 11.00 -7.72
CA GLY A 21 -0.39 10.06 -7.95
C GLY A 21 0.39 9.74 -6.68
N ILE A 22 -0.19 9.98 -5.51
CA ILE A 22 0.47 9.80 -4.21
C ILE A 22 -0.21 8.67 -3.46
N SER A 23 0.59 7.84 -2.78
CA SER A 23 0.05 6.84 -1.86
C SER A 23 -0.47 7.51 -0.58
N GLY A 24 -1.68 7.15 -0.15
CA GLY A 24 -2.18 7.44 1.19
C GLY A 24 -1.33 6.81 2.29
N ARG A 25 -1.68 7.08 3.56
CA ARG A 25 -0.99 6.47 4.71
C ARG A 25 -1.72 5.19 5.12
N GLY A 26 -1.06 4.06 4.90
CA GLY A 26 -1.57 2.74 5.26
C GLY A 26 -0.52 1.92 5.98
N THR A 27 -0.93 1.20 7.02
CA THR A 27 -0.12 0.17 7.70
C THR A 27 -0.75 -1.19 7.47
N TYR A 28 0.05 -2.12 6.95
CA TYR A 28 -0.36 -3.50 6.69
C TYR A 28 0.46 -4.45 7.56
N ILE A 29 -0.21 -5.39 8.21
CA ILE A 29 0.43 -6.52 8.89
C ILE A 29 0.23 -7.74 8.01
N ILE A 30 1.33 -8.27 7.50
CA ILE A 30 1.37 -9.44 6.62
C ILE A 30 2.10 -10.56 7.35
N ASP A 31 1.52 -11.76 7.35
CA ASP A 31 2.14 -12.93 7.97
C ASP A 31 3.17 -13.61 7.03
N PRO A 32 3.90 -14.64 7.51
CA PRO A 32 4.88 -15.37 6.68
C PRO A 32 4.29 -16.11 5.47
N ASP A 33 2.99 -16.40 5.47
CA ASP A 33 2.28 -17.05 4.36
C ASP A 33 1.83 -16.03 3.31
N GLY A 34 2.10 -14.74 3.53
CA GLY A 34 1.73 -13.65 2.62
C GLY A 34 0.27 -13.18 2.79
N ILE A 35 -0.40 -13.57 3.87
CA ILE A 35 -1.79 -13.20 4.15
C ILE A 35 -1.83 -11.91 4.98
N ILE A 36 -2.62 -10.94 4.52
CA ILE A 36 -2.88 -9.71 5.26
C ILE A 36 -3.74 -10.04 6.49
N ARG A 37 -3.23 -9.70 7.68
CA ARG A 37 -3.90 -9.92 8.98
C ARG A 37 -4.58 -8.67 9.51
N SER A 38 -4.07 -7.49 9.17
CA SER A 38 -4.65 -6.20 9.56
C SER A 38 -4.28 -5.12 8.56
N ILE A 39 -5.18 -4.14 8.42
CA ILE A 39 -5.00 -2.91 7.66
C ILE A 39 -5.48 -1.73 8.51
N GLU A 40 -4.66 -0.69 8.58
CA GLU A 40 -5.01 0.59 9.18
C GLU A 40 -4.70 1.71 8.17
N VAL A 41 -5.71 2.52 7.82
CA VAL A 41 -5.59 3.61 6.83
C VAL A 41 -6.01 4.91 7.49
N THR A 42 -5.29 6.01 7.22
CA THR A 42 -5.54 7.35 7.78
C THR A 42 -5.56 8.42 6.70
#